data_AF-W1J255-F1
#
_entry.id   AF-W1J255-F1
#
_cell.length_a   1.000
_cell.length_b   1.000
_cell.length_c   1.000
_cell.angle_alpha   90.00
_cell.angle_beta   90.00
_cell.angle_gamma   90.00
#
_symmetry.space_group_name_H-M   'P 1'
#
loop_
_entity.id
_entity.type
_entity.pdbx_description
1 polymer ?
#
loop_
_entity_poly.entity_id
_entity_poly.type
_entity_poly.pdbx_seq_one_letter_code
_entity_poly.pdbx_strand_id
1 'polypeptide(L)'
;MSDKWYTYTISAIDYRWELLPTVEETLTKLVSSEDDKREYENKTFRSLSEFLADWKEARAIADDWEGDFVKGPCVFCVPNDIAFRYGFVWKQRNNGLTFVISPVELPHLNEFAY
;
A
#
# COMPACT_ATOMS: atom_id res chain seq x y z
N MET A 1 -3.44 -12.53 -14.08
CA MET A 1 -4.06 -11.25 -14.50
C MET A 1 -3.65 -10.24 -13.45
N SER A 2 -3.02 -9.12 -13.81
CA SER A 2 -2.74 -8.08 -12.83
C SER A 2 -4.06 -7.58 -12.25
N ASP A 3 -4.16 -7.53 -10.92
CA ASP A 3 -5.32 -6.94 -10.26
C ASP A 3 -5.43 -5.48 -10.70
N LYS A 4 -6.65 -4.98 -10.93
CA LYS A 4 -6.85 -3.57 -11.26
C LYS A 4 -6.55 -2.72 -10.02
N TRP A 5 -5.62 -1.78 -10.15
CA TRP A 5 -5.35 -0.78 -9.12
C TRP A 5 -6.38 0.35 -9.19
N TYR A 6 -6.94 0.72 -8.03
CA TYR A 6 -7.75 1.92 -7.84
C TYR A 6 -6.88 2.99 -7.21
N THR A 7 -6.87 4.18 -7.79
CA THR A 7 -6.08 5.32 -7.31
C THR A 7 -6.99 6.42 -6.79
N TYR A 8 -6.56 7.08 -5.72
CA TYR A 8 -7.26 8.21 -5.13
C TYR A 8 -6.27 9.27 -4.71
N THR A 9 -6.60 10.52 -4.97
CA THR A 9 -5.86 11.68 -4.47
C THR A 9 -6.77 12.40 -3.49
N ILE A 10 -6.39 12.44 -2.22
CA ILE A 10 -7.20 13.01 -1.13
C ILE A 10 -6.39 14.02 -0.33
N SER A 11 -7.06 14.71 0.59
CA SER A 11 -6.43 15.66 1.52
C SER A 11 -5.28 15.02 2.30
N ALA A 12 -4.34 15.86 2.74
CA ALA A 12 -3.21 15.45 3.57
C ALA A 12 -3.67 14.63 4.80
N ILE A 13 -3.15 13.42 4.95
CA ILE A 13 -3.30 12.66 6.20
C ILE A 13 -2.11 12.96 7.12
N ASP A 14 -2.33 13.85 8.10
CA ASP A 14 -1.32 14.20 9.11
C ASP A 14 -1.42 13.37 10.39
N TYR A 15 -2.62 12.89 10.71
CA TYR A 15 -2.85 12.20 11.97
C TYR A 15 -2.47 10.72 11.89
N ARG A 16 -1.62 10.25 12.81
CA ARG A 16 -1.23 8.85 12.99
C ARG A 16 -0.54 8.18 11.80
N TRP A 17 0.05 8.96 10.89
CA TRP A 17 0.80 8.44 9.75
C TRP A 17 1.94 7.51 10.21
N GLU A 18 2.56 7.82 11.34
CA GLU A 18 3.63 7.06 11.98
C GLU A 18 3.23 5.66 12.45
N LEU A 19 1.93 5.34 12.50
CA LEU A 19 1.46 3.99 12.84
C LEU A 19 1.42 3.05 11.63
N LEU A 20 1.52 3.58 10.41
CA LEU A 20 1.53 2.76 9.20
C LEU A 20 2.92 2.20 8.94
N PRO A 21 3.06 0.89 8.70
CA PRO A 21 4.33 0.31 8.32
C PRO A 21 4.75 0.85 6.96
N THR A 22 6.03 1.19 6.84
CA THR A 22 6.65 1.49 5.56
C THR A 22 6.71 0.24 4.67
N VAL A 23 6.90 0.43 3.36
CA VAL A 23 7.18 -0.67 2.44
C VAL A 23 8.42 -1.46 2.87
N GLU A 24 9.47 -0.78 3.33
CA GLU A 24 10.71 -1.41 3.79
C GLU A 24 10.51 -2.28 5.04
N GLU A 25 9.77 -1.78 6.04
CA GLU A 25 9.42 -2.56 7.23
C GLU A 25 8.57 -3.78 6.89
N THR A 26 7.65 -3.63 5.91
CA THR A 26 6.81 -4.73 5.43
C THR A 26 7.65 -5.78 4.71
N LEU A 27 8.56 -5.38 3.82
CA LEU A 27 9.51 -6.28 3.15
C LEU A 27 10.38 -7.05 4.14
N THR A 28 10.91 -6.37 5.16
CA THR A 28 11.73 -7.00 6.20
C THR A 28 10.96 -8.11 6.91
N LYS A 29 9.69 -7.84 7.28
CA LYS A 29 8.81 -8.85 7.91
C LYS A 29 8.55 -10.04 6.98
N LEU A 30 8.34 -9.78 5.70
CA LEU A 30 8.08 -10.85 4.72
C LEU A 30 9.29 -11.76 4.55
N VAL A 31 10.48 -11.18 4.36
CA VAL A 31 11.74 -11.94 4.24
C VAL A 31 11.96 -12.80 5.49
N SER A 32 11.86 -12.22 6.69
CA SER A 32 12.04 -12.98 7.94
C SER A 32 11.00 -14.10 8.13
N SER A 33 9.80 -13.94 7.57
CA SER A 33 8.76 -14.98 7.62
C SER A 33 8.94 -16.09 6.59
N GLU A 34 9.72 -15.88 5.53
CA GLU A 34 9.99 -16.93 4.54
C GLU A 34 10.93 -18.01 5.07
N ASP A 35 11.83 -17.65 5.98
CA ASP A 35 12.75 -18.58 6.63
C ASP A 35 12.04 -19.56 7.59
N ASP A 36 10.84 -19.21 8.06
CA ASP A 36 9.99 -20.01 8.96
C ASP A 36 8.95 -20.90 8.23
N LYS A 37 9.00 -21.00 6.89
CA LYS A 37 8.01 -21.75 6.08
C LYS A 37 8.17 -23.27 6.20
N ARG A 38 7.68 -23.84 7.30
CA ARG A 38 7.26 -25.24 7.39
C ARG A 38 5.86 -25.49 7.96
N GLU A 39 5.09 -24.47 8.37
CA GLU A 39 3.85 -24.76 9.11
C GLU A 39 2.55 -24.06 8.66
N TYR A 40 2.57 -23.07 7.77
CA TYR A 40 1.36 -22.29 7.44
C TYR A 40 1.19 -21.99 5.95
N GLU A 41 1.27 -23.03 5.12
CA GLU A 41 1.32 -22.92 3.66
C GLU A 41 0.05 -22.43 2.94
N ASN A 42 -0.97 -21.86 3.60
CA ASN A 42 -2.20 -21.56 2.83
C ASN A 42 -3.12 -20.42 3.27
N LYS A 43 -2.73 -19.52 4.17
CA LYS A 43 -3.64 -18.44 4.56
C LYS A 43 -2.93 -17.11 4.73
N THR A 44 -3.34 -16.15 3.89
CA THR A 44 -3.54 -14.72 4.22
C THR A 44 -2.43 -13.67 4.03
N PHE A 45 -1.33 -13.95 3.34
CA PHE A 45 -0.50 -12.87 2.78
C PHE A 45 0.10 -13.29 1.42
N ARG A 46 0.11 -12.38 0.42
CA ARG A 46 0.73 -12.64 -0.89
C ARG A 46 2.22 -12.98 -0.70
N SER A 47 2.81 -13.79 -1.57
CA SER A 47 4.24 -14.15 -1.46
C SER A 47 5.14 -12.90 -1.52
N LEU A 48 6.41 -13.02 -1.07
CA LEU A 48 7.37 -11.92 -1.22
C LEU A 48 7.51 -11.49 -2.69
N SER A 49 7.52 -12.45 -3.63
CA SER A 49 7.61 -12.17 -5.07
C SER A 49 6.38 -11.43 -5.59
N GLU A 50 5.18 -11.78 -5.14
CA GLU A 50 3.95 -11.06 -5.48
C GLU A 50 3.96 -9.64 -4.89
N PHE A 51 4.37 -9.47 -3.64
CA PHE A 51 4.49 -8.15 -3.02
C PHE A 51 5.48 -7.24 -3.75
N LEU A 52 6.63 -7.77 -4.18
CA LEU A 52 7.61 -7.01 -4.95
C LEU A 52 7.08 -6.62 -6.35
N ALA A 53 6.30 -7.50 -6.98
CA ALA A 53 5.64 -7.19 -8.25
C ALA A 53 4.59 -6.09 -8.07
N ASP A 54 3.71 -6.22 -7.07
CA ASP A 54 2.68 -5.24 -6.74
C ASP A 54 3.30 -3.89 -6.36
N TRP A 55 4.39 -3.89 -5.59
CA TRP A 55 5.15 -2.68 -5.24
C TRP A 55 5.73 -2.00 -6.49
N LYS A 56 6.30 -2.76 -7.42
CA LYS A 56 6.85 -2.22 -8.66
C LYS A 56 5.77 -1.56 -9.52
N GLU A 57 4.61 -2.19 -9.65
CA GLU A 57 3.48 -1.62 -10.38
C GLU A 57 2.95 -0.35 -9.69
N ALA A 58 2.72 -0.41 -8.37
CA ALA A 58 2.22 0.72 -7.60
C ALA A 58 3.20 1.92 -7.62
N ARG A 59 4.50 1.67 -7.56
CA ARG A 59 5.52 2.70 -7.72
C ARG A 59 5.48 3.34 -9.10
N ALA A 60 5.33 2.56 -10.17
CA ALA A 60 5.22 3.11 -11.52
C ALA A 60 3.98 4.02 -11.66
N ILE A 61 2.85 3.64 -11.04
CA ILE A 61 1.64 4.48 -10.99
C ILE A 61 1.88 5.75 -10.17
N ALA A 62 2.63 5.67 -9.08
CA ALA A 62 2.95 6.82 -8.22
C ALA A 62 4.03 7.74 -8.82
N ASP A 63 4.93 7.23 -9.66
CA ASP A 63 5.96 8.04 -10.33
C ASP A 63 5.34 9.01 -11.35
N ASP A 64 4.16 8.69 -11.90
CA ASP A 64 3.35 9.62 -12.71
C ASP A 64 2.75 10.78 -11.88
N TRP A 65 2.87 10.72 -10.55
CA TRP A 65 2.36 11.74 -9.64
C TRP A 65 3.48 12.68 -9.17
N GLU A 66 3.48 13.91 -9.69
CA GLU A 66 4.50 14.93 -9.38
C GLU A 66 4.50 15.30 -7.88
N GLY A 67 5.62 15.11 -7.18
CA GLY A 67 5.78 15.63 -5.82
C GLY A 67 7.00 15.13 -5.06
N ASP A 68 7.50 15.97 -4.14
CA ASP A 68 8.49 15.54 -3.15
C ASP A 68 7.79 14.75 -2.03
N PHE A 69 8.10 13.47 -1.88
CA PHE A 69 7.48 12.62 -0.85
C PHE A 69 8.12 12.79 0.54
N VAL A 70 7.31 12.75 1.62
CA VAL A 70 7.79 12.74 3.02
C VAL A 70 7.80 11.34 3.56
N LYS A 71 8.97 10.88 4.03
CA LYS A 71 9.20 9.48 4.43
C LYS A 71 8.82 8.51 3.31
N GLY A 72 9.32 7.28 3.39
CA GLY A 72 8.99 6.26 2.39
C GLY A 72 7.48 5.99 2.34
N PRO A 73 6.96 5.47 1.22
CA PRO A 73 5.57 5.05 1.12
C PRO A 73 5.23 4.01 2.19
N CYS A 74 3.97 4.04 2.61
CA CYS A 74 3.44 3.17 3.64
C CYS A 74 2.50 2.12 3.03
N VAL A 75 2.29 1.04 3.77
CA VAL A 75 1.36 -0.04 3.45
C VAL A 75 0.17 0.06 4.39
N PHE A 76 -1.03 -0.06 3.84
CA PHE A 76 -2.27 -0.17 4.62
C PHE A 76 -3.03 -1.43 4.23
N CYS A 77 -3.92 -1.91 5.10
CA CYS A 77 -4.73 -3.10 4.84
C CYS A 77 -6.21 -2.74 4.83
N VAL A 78 -6.93 -3.31 3.88
CA VAL A 78 -8.38 -3.20 3.74
C VAL A 78 -8.98 -4.59 3.89
N PRO A 79 -10.01 -4.77 4.73
CA PRO A 79 -10.75 -6.03 4.76
C PRO A 79 -11.46 -6.25 3.43
N ASN A 80 -11.40 -7.48 2.94
CA ASN A 80 -12.21 -8.01 1.85
C ASN A 80 -12.94 -9.26 2.40
N ASP A 81 -13.90 -9.80 1.64
CA ASP A 81 -14.84 -10.86 2.06
C ASP A 81 -14.23 -11.92 3.00
N ILE A 82 -13.08 -12.50 2.61
CA ILE A 82 -12.43 -13.59 3.35
C ILE A 82 -10.98 -13.30 3.76
N ALA A 83 -10.45 -12.12 3.45
CA ALA A 83 -9.03 -11.81 3.65
C ALA A 83 -8.76 -10.31 3.71
N PHE A 84 -7.63 -9.93 4.30
CA PHE A 84 -7.11 -8.58 4.14
C PHE A 84 -6.34 -8.46 2.83
N ARG A 85 -6.54 -7.34 2.12
CA ARG A 85 -5.72 -6.94 0.97
C ARG A 85 -4.92 -5.71 1.36
N TYR A 86 -3.68 -5.62 0.92
CA TYR A 86 -2.85 -4.45 1.17
C TYR A 86 -2.89 -3.49 0.00
N GLY A 87 -2.75 -2.20 0.29
CA GLY A 87 -2.52 -1.13 -0.66
C GLY A 87 -1.34 -0.28 -0.23
N PHE A 88 -1.00 0.70 -1.07
CA PHE A 88 0.13 1.59 -0.86
C PHE A 88 -0.36 3.03 -0.74
N VAL A 89 0.30 3.80 0.13
CA VAL A 89 -0.06 5.19 0.36
C VAL A 89 1.18 6.08 0.42
N TRP A 90 1.12 7.21 -0.27
CA TRP A 90 2.16 8.23 -0.32
C TRP A 90 1.64 9.55 0.21
N LYS A 91 2.53 10.31 0.81
CA LYS A 91 2.26 11.65 1.29
C LYS A 91 3.26 12.64 0.70
N GLN A 92 2.76 13.69 0.06
CA GLN A 92 3.57 14.81 -0.39
C GLN A 92 4.10 15.64 0.78
N ARG A 93 5.23 16.32 0.56
CA ARG A 93 5.85 17.24 1.51
C ARG A 93 5.10 18.57 1.59
N ASN A 94 5.02 19.10 2.83
CA ASN A 94 4.42 20.39 3.21
C ASN A 94 2.92 20.51 2.89
N ASN A 95 2.06 19.94 3.75
CA ASN A 95 0.58 19.99 3.62
C ASN A 95 0.03 19.47 2.28
N GLY A 96 0.82 18.67 1.56
CA GLY A 96 0.47 18.14 0.26
C GLY A 96 -0.57 17.02 0.33
N LEU A 97 -1.03 16.61 -0.85
CA LEU A 97 -2.06 15.59 -0.99
C LEU A 97 -1.56 14.22 -0.51
N THR A 98 -2.49 13.32 -0.26
CA THR A 98 -2.21 11.90 0.00
C THR A 98 -2.69 11.08 -1.19
N PHE A 99 -1.79 10.28 -1.73
CA PHE A 99 -2.08 9.41 -2.86
C PHE A 99 -2.23 7.97 -2.37
N VAL A 100 -3.39 7.39 -2.65
CA VAL A 100 -3.79 6.05 -2.20
C VAL A 100 -3.89 5.16 -3.43
N ILE A 101 -3.23 4.00 -3.39
CA ILE A 101 -3.36 2.94 -4.39
C ILE A 101 -3.88 1.69 -3.69
N SER A 102 -5.05 1.21 -4.09
CA SER A 102 -5.75 0.09 -3.48
C SER A 102 -6.08 -0.99 -4.51
N PRO A 103 -5.94 -2.28 -4.20
CA PRO A 103 -6.42 -3.36 -5.08
C PRO A 103 -7.93 -3.59 -4.96
N VAL A 104 -8.59 -2.92 -4.00
CA VAL A 104 -10.04 -2.95 -3.78
C VAL A 104 -10.58 -1.53 -3.92
N GLU A 105 -11.75 -1.38 -4.52
CA GLU A 105 -12.41 -0.08 -4.62
C GLU A 105 -12.72 0.47 -3.21
N LEU A 106 -12.49 1.76 -3.00
CA LEU A 106 -12.72 2.47 -1.74
C LEU A 106 -13.73 3.61 -1.98
N PRO A 107 -15.04 3.30 -2.12
CA PRO A 107 -16.02 4.29 -2.55
C PRO A 107 -16.09 5.53 -1.66
N HIS A 108 -15.83 5.38 -0.36
CA HIS A 108 -15.78 6.49 0.59
C HIS A 108 -14.69 7.52 0.29
N LEU A 109 -13.63 7.15 -0.45
CA LEU A 109 -12.59 8.10 -0.88
C LEU A 109 -13.00 8.91 -2.10
N ASN A 110 -13.98 8.45 -2.89
CA ASN A 110 -14.47 9.21 -4.06
C ASN A 110 -15.10 10.55 -3.65
N GLU A 111 -15.66 10.65 -2.45
CA GLU A 111 -16.22 11.89 -1.91
C GLU A 111 -15.15 12.96 -1.63
N PHE A 112 -13.90 12.54 -1.49
CA PHE A 112 -12.75 13.40 -1.16
C PHE A 112 -11.72 13.47 -2.28
N ALA A 113 -11.99 12.79 -3.42
CA ALA A 113 -11.06 12.71 -4.53
C ALA A 113 -11.00 14.04 -5.29
N TYR A 114 -9.77 14.50 -5.56
CA TYR A 114 -9.48 15.67 -6.39
C TYR A 114 -9.35 15.33 -7.87
#